data_AF-G4TTF8-F1
#
_entry.id   AF-G4TTF8-F1
#
_cell.length_a   1.000
_cell.length_b   1.000
_cell.length_c   1.000
_cell.angle_alpha   90.00
_cell.angle_beta   90.00
_cell.angle_gamma   90.00
#
_symmetry.space_group_name_H-M   'P 1'
#
loop_
_entity.id
_entity.type
_entity.pdbx_description
1 polymer ?
#
loop_
_entity_poly.entity_id
_entity_poly.type
_entity_poly.pdbx_seq_one_letter_code
_entity_poly.pdbx_strand_id
1 'polypeptide(L)'
;MEVYIANGGVKKCDCCDKDYLVKFFTCTACAPHSSDNSVDICTTCCLMYAREAHQARCGPNHQFVFMRTRRQCGGCGTAISSDYMKCNNCSFDLCMLCTVRRRPMEIHQHTNRNHTFNYSAWLPHNKPGPIRTVQKFQLNWQWRCDVNGPGCTPYITGPFFHCLDCDKPGFDICAHCADFGGIWRHVRQTGHRFSFLQQESHIETSDPPPPYQPF
;
A
#
# COMPACT_ATOMS: atom_id res chain seq x y z
N MET A 1 9.96 14.32 -4.28
CA MET A 1 9.76 12.98 -3.67
C MET A 1 11.11 12.31 -3.73
N GLU A 2 11.76 12.19 -2.58
CA GLU A 2 13.02 11.45 -2.46
C GLU A 2 12.74 9.96 -2.65
N VAL A 3 13.66 9.25 -3.30
CA VAL A 3 13.58 7.80 -3.50
C VAL A 3 14.78 7.20 -2.80
N TYR A 4 14.53 6.28 -1.87
CA TYR A 4 15.61 5.57 -1.20
C TYR A 4 15.73 4.14 -1.72
N ILE A 5 16.96 3.61 -1.63
CA ILE A 5 17.32 2.29 -2.13
C ILE A 5 17.51 1.37 -0.94
N ALA A 6 16.72 0.31 -0.84
CA ALA A 6 16.92 -0.73 0.17
C ALA A 6 18.01 -1.71 -0.30
N ASN A 7 19.00 -1.97 0.57
CA ASN A 7 19.98 -3.05 0.35
C ASN A 7 19.28 -4.41 0.52
N GLY A 8 19.73 -5.40 -0.26
CA GLY A 8 18.97 -6.60 -0.65
C GLY A 8 18.36 -7.44 0.48
N GLY A 9 17.23 -8.04 0.15
CA GLY A 9 16.42 -8.99 0.94
C GLY A 9 15.08 -9.19 0.22
N VAL A 10 14.44 -10.36 0.38
CA VAL A 10 13.06 -10.56 -0.12
C VAL A 10 12.15 -9.74 0.79
N LYS A 11 11.63 -8.62 0.28
CA LYS A 11 10.62 -7.84 0.98
C LYS A 11 9.24 -8.38 0.67
N LYS A 12 8.42 -8.55 1.70
CA LYS A 12 7.02 -8.98 1.63
C LYS A 12 6.12 -7.80 1.98
N CYS A 13 4.91 -7.77 1.45
CA CYS A 13 3.94 -6.75 1.84
C CYS A 13 3.27 -7.13 3.16
N ASP A 14 3.37 -6.27 4.17
CA ASP A 14 2.73 -6.49 5.49
C ASP A 14 1.20 -6.49 5.45
N CYS A 15 0.61 -5.96 4.37
CA CYS A 15 -0.83 -5.85 4.19
C CYS A 15 -1.44 -7.02 3.40
N CYS A 16 -0.84 -7.42 2.27
CA CYS A 16 -1.39 -8.47 1.40
C CYS A 16 -0.57 -9.75 1.34
N ASP A 17 0.50 -9.83 2.13
CA ASP A 17 1.44 -10.94 2.17
C ASP A 17 2.14 -11.27 0.84
N LYS A 18 2.09 -10.36 -0.14
CA LYS A 18 2.75 -10.57 -1.43
C LYS A 18 4.26 -10.46 -1.29
N ASP A 19 4.97 -11.52 -1.66
CA ASP A 19 6.42 -11.57 -1.65
C ASP A 19 7.07 -10.74 -2.78
N TYR A 20 8.38 -10.54 -2.66
CA TYR A 20 9.28 -9.95 -3.68
C TYR A 20 8.87 -8.55 -4.16
N LEU A 21 8.75 -7.61 -3.23
CA LEU A 21 8.43 -6.23 -3.54
C LEU A 21 9.61 -5.49 -4.21
N VAL A 22 9.59 -5.39 -5.54
CA VAL A 22 10.55 -4.57 -6.32
C VAL A 22 10.26 -3.06 -6.18
N LYS A 23 8.98 -2.72 -5.99
CA LYS A 23 8.46 -1.36 -5.76
C LYS A 23 7.55 -1.43 -4.55
N PHE A 24 7.82 -0.64 -3.54
CA PHE A 24 7.03 -0.61 -2.31
C PHE A 24 7.04 0.76 -1.67
N PHE A 25 6.21 0.91 -0.65
CA PHE A 25 6.23 2.05 0.24
C PHE A 25 6.61 1.55 1.62
N THR A 26 7.49 2.27 2.30
CA THR A 26 7.95 1.93 3.64
C THR A 26 7.56 3.07 4.59
N CYS A 27 7.18 2.74 5.81
CA CYS A 27 6.97 3.72 6.86
C CYS A 27 8.31 4.31 7.34
N THR A 28 8.40 5.63 7.48
CA THR A 28 9.63 6.33 7.92
C THR A 28 9.82 6.36 9.43
N ALA A 29 8.75 6.16 10.20
CA ALA A 29 8.80 6.16 11.67
C ALA A 29 8.84 4.76 12.29
N CYS A 30 8.44 3.73 11.54
CA CYS A 30 8.68 2.35 11.95
C CYS A 30 10.18 2.02 11.87
N ALA A 31 10.56 0.84 12.38
CA ALA A 31 11.95 0.41 12.43
C ALA A 31 12.66 0.59 11.06
N PRO A 32 14.00 0.76 11.05
CA PRO A 32 14.75 1.15 9.86
C PRO A 32 14.41 0.28 8.63
N HIS A 33 14.41 0.87 7.44
CA HIS A 33 13.97 0.24 6.18
C HIS A 33 14.63 -1.11 5.85
N SER A 34 15.81 -1.37 6.42
CA SER A 34 16.57 -2.62 6.28
C SER A 34 16.28 -3.67 7.35
N SER A 35 15.37 -3.40 8.29
CA SER A 35 14.99 -4.33 9.36
C SER A 35 13.79 -5.19 8.96
N ASP A 36 13.63 -6.33 9.63
CA ASP A 36 12.44 -7.20 9.50
C ASP A 36 11.18 -6.57 10.13
N ASN A 37 11.35 -5.50 10.90
CA ASN A 37 10.28 -4.77 11.58
C ASN A 37 9.88 -3.48 10.84
N SER A 38 10.40 -3.25 9.63
CA SER A 38 9.92 -2.16 8.78
C SER A 38 8.53 -2.49 8.26
N VAL A 39 7.64 -1.51 8.22
CA VAL A 39 6.32 -1.69 7.62
C VAL A 39 6.40 -1.33 6.14
N ASP A 40 6.44 -2.36 5.30
CA ASP A 40 6.57 -2.31 3.86
C ASP A 40 5.28 -2.75 3.17
N ILE A 41 4.68 -1.85 2.40
CA ILE A 41 3.43 -2.11 1.68
C ILE A 41 3.62 -2.02 0.17
N CYS A 42 2.97 -2.91 -0.58
CA CYS A 42 3.00 -2.87 -2.04
C CYS A 42 2.23 -1.65 -2.58
N THR A 43 2.48 -1.28 -3.83
CA THR A 43 1.78 -0.15 -4.48
C THR A 43 0.26 -0.30 -4.46
N THR A 44 -0.28 -1.51 -4.62
CA THR A 44 -1.72 -1.75 -4.59
C THR A 44 -2.31 -1.48 -3.20
N CYS A 45 -1.73 -2.06 -2.14
CA CYS A 45 -2.17 -1.81 -0.76
C CYS A 45 -2.05 -0.33 -0.37
N CYS A 46 -0.98 0.33 -0.80
CA CYS A 46 -0.78 1.77 -0.61
C CYS A 46 -1.93 2.62 -1.19
N LEU A 47 -2.51 2.19 -2.32
CA LEU A 47 -3.65 2.86 -2.95
C LEU A 47 -5.00 2.48 -2.32
N MET A 48 -5.04 1.42 -1.50
CA MET A 48 -6.22 0.86 -0.86
C MET A 48 -6.26 1.12 0.64
N TYR A 49 -5.99 2.36 1.04
CA TYR A 49 -6.09 2.83 2.43
C TYR A 49 -5.08 2.25 3.43
N ALA A 50 -4.09 1.42 3.02
CA ALA A 50 -3.14 0.87 3.98
C ALA A 50 -2.30 1.97 4.68
N ARG A 51 -1.97 3.06 3.97
CA ARG A 51 -1.26 4.21 4.57
C ARG A 51 -2.13 4.92 5.60
N GLU A 52 -3.38 5.18 5.23
CA GLU A 52 -4.38 5.83 6.07
C GLU A 52 -4.63 5.01 7.34
N ALA A 53 -4.79 3.69 7.21
CA ALA A 53 -4.98 2.77 8.32
C ALA A 53 -3.77 2.76 9.26
N HIS A 54 -2.56 2.66 8.70
CA HIS A 54 -1.32 2.68 9.46
C HIS A 54 -1.15 3.99 10.23
N GLN A 55 -1.36 5.13 9.55
CA GLN A 55 -1.23 6.46 10.16
C GLN A 55 -2.31 6.72 11.22
N ALA A 56 -3.53 6.25 11.00
CA ALA A 56 -4.61 6.35 11.99
C ALA A 56 -4.30 5.51 13.26
N ARG A 57 -3.64 4.37 13.09
CA ARG A 57 -3.24 3.49 14.20
C ARG A 57 -2.01 3.98 14.96
N CYS A 58 -0.97 4.40 14.24
CA CYS A 58 0.35 4.69 14.81
C CYS A 58 0.63 6.19 14.98
N GLY A 59 -0.20 7.07 14.41
CA GLY A 59 -0.08 8.51 14.51
C GLY A 59 0.51 9.18 13.26
N PRO A 60 0.45 10.53 13.19
CA PRO A 60 0.73 11.30 11.98
C PRO A 60 2.19 11.27 11.51
N ASN A 61 3.13 10.88 12.39
CA ASN A 61 4.55 10.80 12.04
C ASN A 61 4.89 9.53 11.22
N HIS A 62 3.96 8.57 11.12
CA HIS A 62 4.12 7.33 10.37
C HIS A 62 3.84 7.52 8.87
N GLN A 63 4.69 8.30 8.21
CA GLN A 63 4.56 8.61 6.79
C GLN A 63 5.19 7.52 5.91
N PHE A 64 4.63 7.33 4.72
CA PHE A 64 5.14 6.36 3.76
C PHE A 64 5.92 7.02 2.63
N VAL A 65 7.13 6.52 2.40
CA VAL A 65 7.99 6.94 1.28
C VAL A 65 8.15 5.81 0.27
N PHE A 66 8.30 6.17 -1.00
CA PHE A 66 8.48 5.21 -2.06
C PHE A 66 9.91 4.64 -2.03
N MET A 67 10.00 3.32 -2.11
CA MET A 67 11.24 2.54 -2.07
C MET A 67 11.32 1.56 -3.24
N ARG A 68 12.55 1.23 -3.61
CA ARG A 68 12.83 0.09 -4.48
C ARG A 68 14.00 -0.72 -3.94
N THR A 69 13.95 -2.02 -4.17
CA THR A 69 15.09 -2.90 -3.94
C THR A 69 16.21 -2.52 -4.90
N ARG A 70 17.43 -2.47 -4.40
CA ARG A 70 18.63 -2.25 -5.22
C ARG A 70 18.70 -3.26 -6.37
N ARG A 71 18.96 -2.77 -7.57
CA ARG A 71 19.21 -3.57 -8.78
C ARG A 71 20.54 -3.20 -9.40
N GLN A 72 21.18 -4.15 -10.07
CA GLN A 72 22.43 -3.96 -10.79
C GLN A 72 22.16 -4.07 -12.29
N CYS A 73 22.80 -3.21 -13.08
CA CYS A 73 22.76 -3.28 -14.52
C CYS A 73 23.62 -4.46 -15.00
N GLY A 74 23.03 -5.41 -15.72
CA GLY A 74 23.74 -6.55 -16.29
C GLY A 74 24.74 -6.17 -17.38
N GLY A 75 24.64 -4.96 -17.96
CA GLY A 75 25.57 -4.47 -18.98
C GLY A 75 26.83 -3.80 -18.43
N CYS A 76 26.72 -2.99 -17.37
CA CYS A 76 27.85 -2.23 -16.81
C CYS A 76 28.16 -2.56 -15.34
N GLY A 77 27.40 -3.44 -14.69
CA GLY A 77 27.57 -3.83 -13.29
C GLY A 77 27.16 -2.76 -12.26
N THR A 78 26.87 -1.53 -12.69
CA THR A 78 26.55 -0.43 -11.77
C THR A 78 25.14 -0.56 -11.19
N ALA A 79 24.92 0.02 -10.01
CA ALA A 79 23.58 0.13 -9.44
C ALA A 79 22.66 0.96 -10.36
N ILE A 80 21.43 0.50 -10.54
CA ILE A 80 20.41 1.21 -11.29
C ILE A 80 19.76 2.23 -10.35
N SER A 81 19.87 3.52 -10.70
CA SER A 81 19.33 4.66 -9.93
C SER A 81 18.29 5.49 -10.70
N SER A 82 17.86 5.02 -11.87
CA SER A 82 16.89 5.67 -12.75
C SER A 82 16.05 4.63 -13.48
N ASP A 83 15.26 5.06 -14.47
CA ASP A 83 14.48 4.16 -15.30
C ASP A 83 15.38 3.06 -15.87
N TYR A 84 14.80 1.91 -16.17
CA TYR A 84 15.57 0.80 -16.69
C TYR A 84 14.72 -0.12 -17.54
N MET A 85 15.39 -0.95 -18.34
CA MET A 85 14.76 -2.05 -19.05
C MET A 85 14.92 -3.32 -18.23
N LYS A 86 13.81 -3.95 -17.87
CA LYS A 86 13.76 -5.21 -17.16
C LYS A 86 13.58 -6.35 -18.17
N CYS A 87 14.40 -7.40 -18.10
CA CYS A 87 14.09 -8.63 -18.81
C CYS A 87 12.90 -9.35 -18.16
N ASN A 88 11.95 -9.81 -18.95
CA ASN A 88 10.77 -10.53 -18.45
C ASN A 88 11.06 -11.97 -18.04
N ASN A 89 12.14 -12.55 -18.56
CA ASN A 89 12.42 -13.98 -18.45
C ASN A 89 13.52 -14.31 -17.42
N CYS A 90 14.27 -13.31 -16.95
CA CYS A 90 15.36 -13.51 -16.01
C CYS A 90 15.63 -12.22 -15.20
N SER A 91 16.58 -12.28 -14.27
CA SER A 91 16.99 -11.15 -13.44
C SER A 91 17.94 -10.17 -14.12
N PHE A 92 17.99 -10.14 -15.46
CA PHE A 92 18.87 -9.24 -16.22
C PHE A 92 18.18 -7.90 -16.47
N ASP A 93 18.65 -6.86 -15.78
CA ASP A 93 18.17 -5.49 -15.94
C ASP A 93 19.23 -4.63 -16.61
N LEU A 94 18.81 -3.61 -17.36
CA LEU A 94 19.72 -2.66 -18.01
C LEU A 94 19.34 -1.23 -17.63
N CYS A 95 20.31 -0.46 -17.13
CA CYS A 95 20.13 0.98 -16.99
C CYS A 95 19.84 1.62 -18.36
N MET A 96 19.20 2.81 -18.39
CA MET A 96 18.90 3.47 -19.66
C MET A 96 20.14 3.70 -20.53
N LEU A 97 21.30 4.01 -19.94
CA LEU A 97 22.55 4.20 -20.70
C LEU A 97 22.97 2.94 -21.45
N CYS A 98 22.94 1.77 -20.80
CA CYS A 98 23.24 0.50 -21.45
C CYS A 98 22.16 0.10 -22.47
N THR A 99 20.91 0.47 -22.23
CA THR A 99 19.81 0.25 -23.16
C THR A 99 20.02 1.00 -24.47
N VAL A 100 20.36 2.30 -24.40
CA VAL A 100 20.60 3.15 -25.59
C VAL A 100 21.76 2.63 -26.43
N ARG A 101 22.79 2.04 -25.81
CA ARG A 101 23.92 1.42 -26.50
C ARG A 101 23.57 0.13 -27.27
N ARG A 102 22.38 -0.45 -27.03
CA ARG A 102 21.78 -1.66 -27.66
C ARG A 102 22.55 -2.97 -27.54
N ARG A 103 23.89 -2.97 -27.63
CA ARG A 103 24.74 -4.17 -27.60
C ARG A 103 24.47 -5.10 -26.39
N PRO A 104 24.35 -4.62 -25.14
CA PRO A 104 24.06 -5.51 -24.01
C PRO A 104 22.67 -6.17 -24.11
N MET A 105 21.71 -5.47 -24.71
CA MET A 105 20.35 -5.97 -24.93
C MET A 105 20.35 -7.04 -26.01
N GLU A 106 20.97 -6.76 -27.16
CA GLU A 106 21.08 -7.69 -28.30
C GLU A 106 21.78 -8.99 -27.90
N ILE A 107 22.96 -8.90 -27.26
CA ILE A 107 23.70 -10.08 -26.77
C ILE A 107 22.82 -10.92 -25.84
N HIS A 108 22.07 -10.28 -24.96
CA HIS A 108 21.19 -10.98 -24.04
C HIS A 108 19.99 -11.64 -24.76
N GLN A 109 19.40 -10.95 -25.74
CA GLN A 109 18.28 -11.48 -26.53
C GLN A 109 18.66 -12.67 -27.41
N HIS A 110 19.92 -12.75 -27.83
CA HIS A 110 20.44 -13.88 -28.61
C HIS A 110 20.73 -15.15 -27.77
N THR A 111 20.55 -15.10 -26.45
CA THR A 111 20.56 -16.33 -25.66
C THR A 111 19.28 -17.14 -25.98
N ASN A 112 19.36 -18.47 -25.99
CA ASN A 112 18.35 -19.42 -26.51
C ASN A 112 16.90 -19.34 -25.95
N ARG A 113 16.57 -18.32 -25.14
CA ARG A 113 15.25 -18.08 -24.58
C ARG A 113 14.76 -16.77 -25.17
N ASN A 114 13.52 -16.68 -25.64
CA ASN A 114 12.96 -15.43 -26.16
C ASN A 114 12.87 -14.35 -25.07
N HIS A 115 13.97 -13.64 -24.84
CA HIS A 115 14.09 -12.60 -23.82
C HIS A 115 13.47 -11.30 -24.36
N THR A 116 12.42 -10.86 -23.69
CA THR A 116 11.79 -9.56 -23.97
C THR A 116 12.12 -8.58 -22.85
N PHE A 117 12.25 -7.30 -23.21
CA PHE A 117 12.52 -6.23 -22.26
C PHE A 117 11.31 -5.32 -22.13
N ASN A 118 10.94 -5.01 -20.89
CA ASN A 118 9.92 -4.03 -20.57
C ASN A 118 10.56 -2.81 -19.90
N TYR A 119 10.12 -1.62 -20.33
CA TYR A 119 10.49 -0.38 -19.67
C TYR A 119 9.90 -0.32 -18.25
N SER A 120 10.73 0.05 -17.29
CA SER A 120 10.40 0.14 -15.88
C SER A 120 10.77 1.53 -15.38
N ALA A 121 9.77 2.42 -15.33
CA ALA A 121 9.92 3.76 -14.77
C ALA A 121 10.46 3.69 -13.33
N TRP A 122 11.39 4.59 -13.01
CA TRP A 122 12.08 4.77 -11.72
C TRP A 122 11.07 5.11 -10.63
N LEU A 123 10.26 6.12 -10.91
CA LEU A 123 9.14 6.55 -10.09
C LEU A 123 7.87 5.82 -10.53
N PRO A 124 6.94 5.52 -9.62
CA PRO A 124 5.61 5.14 -10.02
C PRO A 124 4.98 6.33 -10.76
N HIS A 125 4.44 6.10 -11.96
CA HIS A 125 3.64 7.11 -12.66
C HIS A 125 2.51 7.63 -11.77
N ASN A 126 2.00 6.76 -10.90
CA ASN A 126 1.03 7.09 -9.87
C ASN A 126 1.77 7.32 -8.55
N LYS A 127 2.26 8.55 -8.34
CA LYS A 127 2.56 9.00 -6.98
C LYS A 127 1.29 8.76 -6.16
N PRO A 128 1.36 8.10 -5.00
CA PRO A 128 0.16 7.92 -4.22
C PRO A 128 -0.30 9.32 -3.83
N GLY A 129 -1.61 9.58 -3.99
CA GLY A 129 -2.18 10.88 -3.69
C GLY A 129 -1.94 11.28 -2.22
N PRO A 130 -2.37 12.50 -1.84
CA PRO A 130 -2.36 12.88 -0.43
C PRO A 130 -3.08 11.83 0.41
N ILE A 131 -2.67 11.69 1.67
CA ILE A 131 -3.38 10.85 2.65
C ILE A 131 -4.83 11.32 2.68
N ARG A 132 -5.76 10.38 2.49
CA ARG A 132 -7.18 10.72 2.48
C ARG A 132 -7.58 11.23 3.86
N THR A 133 -8.30 12.35 3.90
CA THR A 133 -8.79 12.92 5.15
C THR A 133 -9.90 12.06 5.72
N VAL A 134 -9.90 11.90 7.04
CA VAL A 134 -11.00 11.24 7.74
C VAL A 134 -12.26 12.08 7.60
N GLN A 135 -13.35 11.46 7.17
CA GLN A 135 -14.65 12.11 7.11
C GLN A 135 -15.32 12.02 8.47
N LYS A 136 -15.64 13.17 9.05
CA LYS A 136 -16.22 13.24 10.37
C LYS A 136 -17.74 13.34 10.30
N PHE A 137 -18.42 12.66 11.21
CA PHE A 137 -19.88 12.71 11.30
C PHE A 137 -20.34 12.68 12.75
N GLN A 138 -21.56 13.17 12.98
CA GLN A 138 -22.23 13.20 14.27
C GLN A 138 -23.45 12.29 14.19
N LEU A 139 -23.26 11.00 14.47
CA LEU A 139 -24.32 10.00 14.48
C LEU A 139 -24.25 9.23 15.79
N ASN A 140 -25.41 8.87 16.36
CA ASN A 140 -25.53 8.08 17.58
C ASN A 140 -25.49 6.56 17.32
N TRP A 141 -24.66 6.10 16.38
CA TRP A 141 -24.52 4.67 16.10
C TRP A 141 -23.30 4.07 16.77
N GLN A 142 -23.48 2.83 17.21
CA GLN A 142 -22.39 2.00 17.69
C GLN A 142 -21.87 1.17 16.52
N TRP A 143 -20.70 1.53 16.02
CA TRP A 143 -20.01 0.81 14.96
C TRP A 143 -19.22 -0.36 15.57
N ARG A 144 -19.21 -1.50 14.89
CA ARG A 144 -18.47 -2.70 15.31
C ARG A 144 -17.46 -3.06 14.24
N CYS A 145 -16.34 -3.69 14.62
CA CYS A 145 -15.37 -4.16 13.65
C CYS A 145 -15.69 -5.60 13.26
N ASP A 146 -16.05 -5.84 12.00
CA ASP A 146 -16.45 -7.17 11.52
C ASP A 146 -15.31 -8.19 11.50
N VAL A 147 -14.05 -7.72 11.50
CA VAL A 147 -12.88 -8.61 11.53
C VAL A 147 -12.64 -9.23 12.91
N ASN A 148 -13.05 -8.55 14.00
CA ASN A 148 -12.86 -9.01 15.39
C ASN A 148 -11.46 -9.58 15.69
N GLY A 149 -10.40 -8.94 15.16
CA GLY A 149 -9.02 -9.40 15.34
C GLY A 149 -8.46 -9.12 16.75
N PRO A 150 -7.31 -9.73 17.11
CA PRO A 150 -6.62 -9.41 18.36
C PRO A 150 -6.36 -7.90 18.49
N GLY A 151 -6.60 -7.33 19.67
CA GLY A 151 -6.44 -5.88 19.90
C GLY A 151 -7.57 -5.00 19.37
N CYS A 152 -8.62 -5.59 18.78
CA CYS A 152 -9.83 -4.87 18.42
C CYS A 152 -10.77 -4.75 19.62
N THR A 153 -11.37 -3.56 19.80
CA THR A 153 -12.50 -3.38 20.71
C THR A 153 -13.80 -3.82 20.02
N PRO A 154 -14.81 -4.30 20.77
CA PRO A 154 -16.10 -4.69 20.19
C PRO A 154 -16.84 -3.50 19.54
N TYR A 155 -16.56 -2.29 20.00
CA TYR A 155 -17.07 -1.04 19.43
C TYR A 155 -15.93 -0.16 18.95
N ILE A 156 -16.12 0.45 17.78
CA ILE A 156 -15.16 1.36 17.16
C ILE A 156 -15.36 2.76 17.75
N THR A 157 -14.31 3.33 18.35
CA THR A 157 -14.32 4.67 18.95
C THR A 157 -13.42 5.69 18.23
N GLY A 158 -12.60 5.22 17.30
CA GLY A 158 -11.66 6.04 16.53
C GLY A 158 -11.94 6.01 15.02
N PRO A 159 -11.00 6.49 14.20
CA PRO A 159 -11.10 6.37 12.75
C PRO A 159 -11.24 4.91 12.29
N PHE A 160 -12.12 4.69 11.31
CA PHE A 160 -12.44 3.38 10.78
C PHE A 160 -12.82 3.43 9.32
N PHE A 161 -12.98 2.26 8.70
CA PHE A 161 -13.37 2.15 7.31
C PHE A 161 -14.71 1.44 7.20
N HIS A 162 -15.63 2.08 6.49
CA HIS A 162 -16.96 1.57 6.21
C HIS A 162 -17.03 1.14 4.75
N CYS A 163 -17.47 -0.10 4.50
CA CYS A 163 -17.73 -0.62 3.17
C CYS A 163 -19.01 -0.03 2.62
N LEU A 164 -18.92 0.64 1.47
CA LEU A 164 -20.04 1.34 0.83
C LEU A 164 -20.99 0.44 0.07
N ASP A 165 -20.57 -0.80 -0.22
CA ASP A 165 -21.30 -1.70 -1.10
C ASP A 165 -21.83 -2.94 -0.36
N CYS A 166 -21.57 -3.09 0.94
CA CYS A 166 -22.15 -4.17 1.76
C CYS A 166 -23.55 -3.78 2.26
N ASP A 167 -24.53 -4.65 2.02
CA ASP A 167 -25.88 -4.51 2.58
C ASP A 167 -25.88 -4.60 4.11
N LYS A 168 -26.93 -4.03 4.73
CA LYS A 168 -27.05 -3.93 6.19
C LYS A 168 -26.85 -5.30 6.88
N PRO A 169 -26.07 -5.35 7.98
CA PRO A 169 -25.60 -4.21 8.79
C PRO A 169 -24.40 -3.44 8.22
N GLY A 170 -23.84 -3.82 7.07
CA GLY A 170 -22.64 -3.21 6.49
C GLY A 170 -21.39 -4.07 6.73
N PHE A 171 -20.22 -3.55 6.36
CA PHE A 171 -18.93 -4.10 6.75
C PHE A 171 -18.02 -2.98 7.20
N ASP A 172 -17.68 -2.99 8.48
CA ASP A 172 -16.93 -1.96 9.17
C ASP A 172 -15.64 -2.53 9.74
N ILE A 173 -14.56 -1.77 9.64
CA ILE A 173 -13.25 -2.22 10.09
C ILE A 173 -12.47 -1.10 10.75
N CYS A 174 -12.01 -1.36 11.98
CA CYS A 174 -11.18 -0.40 12.71
C CYS A 174 -9.81 -0.22 12.04
N ALA A 175 -9.16 0.92 12.28
CA ALA A 175 -7.82 1.19 11.73
C ALA A 175 -6.79 0.09 12.04
N HIS A 176 -6.87 -0.54 13.22
CA HIS A 176 -5.98 -1.63 13.60
C HIS A 176 -6.12 -2.85 12.68
N CYS A 177 -7.34 -3.38 12.52
CA CYS A 177 -7.59 -4.53 11.65
C CYS A 177 -7.36 -4.19 10.17
N ALA A 178 -7.64 -2.95 9.77
CA ALA A 178 -7.36 -2.47 8.43
C ALA A 178 -5.86 -2.46 8.11
N ASP A 179 -5.01 -2.01 9.06
CA ASP A 179 -3.56 -1.97 8.90
C ASP A 179 -2.96 -3.38 8.74
N PHE A 180 -3.53 -4.37 9.43
CA PHE A 180 -3.22 -5.79 9.24
C PHE A 180 -3.92 -6.42 8.02
N GLY A 181 -4.21 -5.63 6.99
CA GLY A 181 -4.70 -6.13 5.70
C GLY A 181 -6.17 -6.50 5.63
N GLY A 182 -6.98 -6.14 6.63
CA GLY A 182 -8.40 -6.50 6.62
C GLY A 182 -9.18 -5.88 5.46
N ILE A 183 -8.89 -4.64 5.08
CA ILE A 183 -9.48 -4.00 3.88
C ILE A 183 -9.10 -4.79 2.63
N TRP A 184 -7.81 -5.11 2.46
CA TRP A 184 -7.34 -5.88 1.31
C TRP A 184 -8.05 -7.24 1.20
N ARG A 185 -8.17 -7.97 2.33
CA ARG A 185 -8.87 -9.26 2.36
C ARG A 185 -10.33 -9.12 1.91
N HIS A 186 -11.03 -8.11 2.41
CA HIS A 186 -12.41 -7.85 2.01
C HIS A 186 -12.51 -7.52 0.51
N VAL A 187 -11.79 -6.50 0.05
CA VAL A 187 -11.87 -6.04 -1.36
C VAL A 187 -11.41 -7.12 -2.33
N ARG A 188 -10.42 -7.95 -1.98
CA ARG A 188 -10.00 -9.07 -2.84
C ARG A 188 -11.14 -10.05 -3.10
N GLN A 189 -12.06 -10.22 -2.15
CA GLN A 189 -13.19 -11.14 -2.27
C GLN A 189 -14.39 -10.49 -2.96
N THR A 190 -14.62 -9.19 -2.73
CA THR A 190 -15.88 -8.54 -3.10
C THR A 190 -15.75 -7.46 -4.17
N GLY A 191 -14.57 -6.87 -4.34
CA GLY A 191 -14.37 -5.68 -5.17
C GLY A 191 -14.98 -4.39 -4.61
N HIS A 192 -15.46 -4.42 -3.36
CA HIS A 192 -16.18 -3.30 -2.76
C HIS A 192 -15.28 -2.11 -2.43
N ARG A 193 -15.90 -0.95 -2.26
CA ARG A 193 -15.29 0.34 -1.95
C ARG A 193 -15.46 0.67 -0.48
N PHE A 194 -14.51 1.44 0.04
CA PHE A 194 -14.50 1.88 1.42
C PHE A 194 -14.48 3.40 1.53
N SER A 195 -15.10 3.92 2.59
CA SER A 195 -14.93 5.29 3.07
C SER A 195 -14.15 5.30 4.38
N PHE A 196 -13.32 6.32 4.59
CA PHE A 196 -12.55 6.49 5.82
C PHE A 196 -13.24 7.52 6.72
N LEU A 197 -13.77 7.06 7.86
CA LEU A 197 -14.71 7.82 8.68
C LEU A 197 -14.26 7.92 10.14
N GLN A 198 -14.79 8.89 10.88
CA GLN A 198 -14.68 8.99 12.33
C GLN A 198 -15.95 9.63 12.90
N GLN A 199 -16.51 9.01 13.93
CA GLN A 199 -17.58 9.61 14.71
C GLN A 199 -16.98 10.67 15.63
N GLU A 200 -17.49 11.91 15.55
CA GLU A 200 -17.24 12.89 16.60
C GLU A 200 -18.09 12.48 17.81
N SER A 201 -17.44 12.31 18.96
CA SER A 201 -18.10 11.95 20.21
C SER A 201 -19.34 12.80 20.42
N HIS A 202 -20.48 12.15 20.59
CA HIS A 202 -21.74 12.84 20.77
C HIS A 202 -21.71 13.60 22.11
N ILE A 203 -22.10 14.87 22.05
CA ILE A 203 -22.69 15.60 23.17
C ILE A 203 -23.98 14.84 23.50
N GLU A 204 -24.15 14.23 24.68
CA GLU A 204 -25.38 13.54 25.06
C GLU A 204 -26.62 14.37 24.66
N THR A 205 -27.29 14.02 23.56
CA THR A 205 -28.63 14.51 23.27
C THR A 205 -29.50 13.30 22.97
N SER A 206 -30.62 13.26 23.69
CA SER A 206 -31.58 12.18 23.83
C SER A 206 -32.41 11.88 22.58
N ASP A 207 -32.05 12.44 21.43
CA ASP A 207 -32.94 12.46 20.27
C ASP A 207 -32.70 11.27 19.33
N PRO A 208 -33.78 10.66 18.81
CA PRO A 208 -33.68 9.55 17.87
C PRO A 208 -33.09 10.00 16.52
N PRO A 209 -32.36 9.11 15.81
CA PRO A 209 -31.65 9.46 14.59
C PRO A 209 -32.60 9.84 13.44
N PRO A 210 -32.22 10.79 12.55
CA PRO A 210 -32.98 11.10 11.36
C PRO A 210 -32.93 9.92 10.35
N PRO A 211 -34.01 9.68 9.58
CA PRO A 211 -34.02 8.66 8.54
C PRO A 211 -33.04 9.01 7.41
N TYR A 212 -32.27 8.01 6.95
CA TYR A 212 -31.32 8.17 5.85
C TYR A 212 -32.03 8.58 4.55
N GLN A 213 -31.47 9.56 3.84
CA GLN A 213 -31.79 9.78 2.42
C GLN A 213 -30.75 9.08 1.54
N PRO A 214 -31.17 8.23 0.58
CA PRO A 214 -30.26 7.66 -0.41
C PRO A 214 -29.73 8.74 -1.36
N PHE A 215 -28.43 8.65 -1.71
CA PHE A 215 -27.82 9.39 -2.82
C PHE A 215 -27.80 8.54 -4.09
#